data_AF-A0A0V1DTV3-F1
#
_entry.id   AF-A0A0V1DTV3-F1
#
_cell.length_a   1.000
_cell.length_b   1.000
_cell.length_c   1.000
_cell.angle_alpha   90.00
_cell.angle_beta   90.00
_cell.angle_gamma   90.00
#
_symmetry.space_group_name_H-M   'P 1'
#
loop_
_entity.id
_entity.type
_entity.pdbx_description
1 polymer ?
#
loop_
_entity_poly.entity_id
_entity_poly.type
_entity_poly.pdbx_seq_one_letter_code
_entity_poly.pdbx_strand_id
1 'polypeptide(L)'
;LICLFALVIAINALKTQKQAASKKDYDFKAEKEAVIAELDQRFDGYREHCYPLPGDGCRCQETENGAKVSKEYKSDLECKTDEPTSKQQVKKYTRPYFI
;
A
#
# COMPACT_ATOMS: atom_id res chain seq x y z
N LEU A 1 -19.20 -9.14 -58.10
CA LEU A 1 -18.17 -9.78 -57.25
C LEU A 1 -17.09 -8.80 -56.79
N ILE A 2 -16.46 -8.04 -57.69
CA ILE A 2 -15.37 -7.09 -57.35
C ILE A 2 -15.81 -5.99 -56.35
N CYS A 3 -17.03 -5.47 -56.47
CA CYS A 3 -17.55 -4.44 -55.55
C CYS A 3 -17.84 -4.95 -54.13
N LEU A 4 -18.14 -6.23 -53.97
CA LEU A 4 -18.40 -6.83 -52.65
C LEU A 4 -17.10 -6.97 -51.84
N PHE A 5 -16.00 -7.29 -52.52
CA PHE A 5 -14.68 -7.34 -51.88
C PHE A 5 -14.24 -5.97 -51.37
N ALA A 6 -14.51 -4.89 -52.13
CA ALA A 6 -14.20 -3.52 -51.70
C ALA A 6 -15.00 -3.11 -50.43
N LEU A 7 -16.27 -3.51 -50.32
CA LEU A 7 -17.08 -3.24 -49.13
C LEU A 7 -16.57 -4.01 -47.89
N VAL A 8 -16.12 -5.25 -48.06
CA VAL A 8 -15.56 -6.05 -46.96
C VAL A 8 -14.24 -5.46 -46.45
N ILE A 9 -13.39 -4.93 -47.35
CA ILE A 9 -12.14 -4.27 -46.97
C ILE A 9 -12.40 -2.98 -46.17
N ALA A 10 -13.41 -2.19 -46.56
CA ALA A 10 -13.78 -0.97 -45.85
C ALA A 10 -14.32 -1.23 -44.42
N ILE A 11 -15.09 -2.31 -44.23
CA ILE A 11 -15.63 -2.69 -42.91
C ILE A 11 -14.52 -3.16 -41.95
N ASN A 12 -13.51 -3.87 -42.47
CA ASN A 12 -12.39 -4.35 -41.66
C ASN A 12 -11.44 -3.22 -41.22
N ALA A 13 -11.30 -2.15 -42.00
CA ALA A 13 -10.45 -1.00 -41.68
C ALA A 13 -10.98 -0.13 -40.53
N LEU A 14 -12.30 -0.06 -40.33
CA LEU A 14 -12.92 0.71 -39.23
C LEU A 14 -12.82 0.00 -37.87
N LYS A 15 -12.61 -1.32 -37.84
CA LYS A 15 -12.56 -2.12 -36.60
C LYS A 15 -11.24 -2.00 -35.82
N THR A 16 -10.23 -1.33 -36.34
CA THR A 16 -8.88 -1.30 -35.73
C THR A 16 -8.68 -0.12 -34.76
N GLN A 17 -9.68 0.74 -34.56
CA GLN A 17 -9.54 1.99 -33.79
C GLN A 17 -10.39 2.03 -32.52
N LYS A 18 -10.23 1.09 -31.55
CA LYS A 18 -10.70 1.40 -30.18
C LYS A 18 -10.21 0.51 -29.04
N GLN A 19 -8.95 0.08 -29.00
CA GLN A 19 -8.35 -0.37 -27.74
C GLN A 19 -6.89 0.05 -27.60
N ALA A 20 -6.61 1.34 -27.80
CA ALA A 20 -5.54 1.97 -27.04
C ALA A 20 -6.14 2.39 -25.70
N ALA A 21 -6.34 1.41 -24.81
CA ALA A 21 -6.47 1.73 -23.40
C ALA A 21 -5.23 2.54 -23.04
N SER A 22 -5.43 3.81 -22.70
CA SER A 22 -4.37 4.69 -22.23
C SER A 22 -3.65 3.98 -21.09
N LYS A 23 -2.51 3.36 -21.40
CA LYS A 23 -1.59 2.84 -20.40
C LYS A 23 -1.01 4.09 -19.76
N LYS A 24 -1.67 4.60 -18.72
CA LYS A 24 -1.03 5.56 -17.83
C LYS A 24 0.24 4.85 -17.35
N ASP A 25 1.40 5.40 -17.71
CA ASP A 25 2.66 5.07 -17.06
C ASP A 25 2.51 5.53 -15.61
N TYR A 26 1.91 4.67 -14.79
CA TYR A 26 1.98 4.77 -13.35
C TYR A 26 3.45 4.58 -13.03
N ASP A 27 4.14 5.65 -12.66
CA ASP A 27 5.50 5.56 -12.13
C ASP A 27 5.40 4.94 -10.73
N PHE A 28 5.25 3.60 -10.75
CA PHE A 28 5.10 2.75 -9.58
C PHE A 28 6.26 2.96 -8.59
N LYS A 29 7.39 3.52 -9.02
CA LYS A 29 8.51 3.81 -8.15
C LYS A 29 8.26 5.07 -7.33
N ALA A 30 7.91 6.19 -7.95
CA ALA A 30 7.71 7.46 -7.26
C ALA A 30 6.52 7.43 -6.29
N GLU A 31 5.39 6.84 -6.70
CA GLU A 31 4.20 6.76 -5.84
C GLU A 31 4.40 5.79 -4.67
N LYS A 32 5.12 4.69 -4.90
CA LYS A 32 5.50 3.74 -3.84
C LYS A 32 6.41 4.40 -2.81
N GLU A 33 7.39 5.18 -3.25
CA GLU A 33 8.29 5.93 -2.36
C GLU A 33 7.52 6.93 -1.48
N ALA A 34 6.53 7.63 -2.04
CA ALA A 34 5.67 8.53 -1.27
C ALA A 34 4.86 7.79 -0.20
N VAL A 35 4.27 6.64 -0.54
CA VAL A 35 3.51 5.82 0.41
C VAL A 35 4.40 5.24 1.52
N ILE A 36 5.66 4.88 1.21
CA ILE A 36 6.63 4.45 2.23
C ILE A 36 6.88 5.57 3.23
N ALA A 37 7.18 6.77 2.72
CA ALA A 37 7.52 7.90 3.57
C ALA A 37 6.36 8.23 4.52
N GLU A 38 5.11 8.16 4.04
CA GLU A 38 3.92 8.35 4.85
C GLU A 38 3.76 7.26 5.92
N LEU A 39 3.92 5.98 5.55
CA LEU A 39 3.85 4.87 6.49
C LEU A 39 4.95 4.95 7.55
N ASP A 40 6.16 5.32 7.16
CA ASP A 40 7.29 5.47 8.06
C ASP A 40 7.03 6.55 9.11
N GLN A 41 6.47 7.69 8.70
CA GLN A 41 6.11 8.76 9.63
C GLN A 41 5.01 8.32 10.60
N ARG A 42 4.02 7.56 10.11
CA ARG A 42 2.89 7.12 10.92
C ARG A 42 3.26 6.05 11.94
N PHE A 43 4.19 5.18 11.61
CA PHE A 43 4.68 4.12 12.51
C PHE A 43 5.84 4.57 13.41
N ASP A 44 6.34 5.79 13.24
CA ASP A 44 7.49 6.28 13.98
C ASP A 44 7.21 6.34 15.49
N GLY A 45 8.13 5.75 16.26
CA GLY A 45 8.05 5.68 17.72
C GLY A 45 7.01 4.70 18.28
N TYR A 46 6.27 3.94 17.46
CA TYR A 46 5.31 2.94 17.98
C TYR A 46 6.04 1.79 18.67
N ARG A 47 5.46 1.31 19.79
CA ARG A 47 5.94 0.11 20.49
C ARG A 47 5.90 -1.12 19.57
N GLU A 48 6.66 -2.15 19.94
CA GLU A 48 6.59 -3.43 19.25
C GLU A 48 5.16 -3.98 19.29
N HIS A 49 4.72 -4.53 18.16
CA HIS A 49 3.38 -5.10 17.99
C HIS A 49 2.19 -4.14 18.13
N CYS A 50 2.43 -2.83 18.02
CA CYS A 50 1.40 -1.79 17.89
C CYS A 50 1.26 -1.30 16.46
N TYR A 51 0.02 -1.10 16.00
CA TYR A 51 -0.31 -0.67 14.64
C TYR A 51 -1.31 0.50 14.66
N PRO A 52 -1.09 1.58 13.88
CA PRO A 52 -2.00 2.72 13.82
C PRO A 52 -3.35 2.32 13.22
N LEU A 53 -4.43 2.92 13.72
CA LEU A 53 -5.78 2.78 13.17
C LEU A 53 -6.06 3.81 12.08
N PRO A 54 -7.02 3.57 11.16
CA PRO A 54 -7.50 4.55 10.21
C PRO A 54 -8.27 5.65 10.95
N GLY A 55 -7.53 6.61 11.49
CA GLY A 55 -8.03 7.67 12.38
C GLY A 55 -6.92 8.06 13.35
N ASP A 56 -7.29 8.17 14.62
CA ASP A 56 -6.37 8.35 15.75
C ASP A 56 -6.31 7.06 16.56
N GLY A 57 -5.20 6.86 17.27
CA GLY A 57 -4.98 5.71 18.12
C GLY A 57 -4.38 4.50 17.41
N CYS A 58 -4.26 3.42 18.17
CA CYS A 58 -3.59 2.22 17.71
C CYS A 58 -4.14 0.95 18.32
N ARG A 59 -3.79 -0.16 17.69
CA ARG A 59 -4.04 -1.51 18.19
C ARG A 59 -2.72 -2.20 18.51
N CYS A 60 -2.54 -2.59 19.76
CA CYS A 60 -1.37 -3.33 20.24
C CYS A 60 -1.70 -4.78 20.55
N GLN A 61 -0.80 -5.69 20.19
CA GLN A 61 -0.86 -7.08 20.63
C GLN A 61 0.04 -7.26 21.86
N GLU A 62 -0.60 -7.45 23.01
CA GLU A 62 0.04 -7.66 24.29
C GLU A 62 -0.06 -9.12 24.72
N THR A 63 0.75 -9.53 25.69
CA THR A 63 0.62 -10.84 26.33
C THR A 63 0.11 -10.65 27.75
N GLU A 64 -1.10 -11.11 28.01
CA GLU A 64 -1.74 -11.09 29.33
C GLU A 64 -1.99 -12.52 29.77
N ASN A 65 -1.46 -12.92 30.92
CA ASN A 65 -1.55 -14.29 31.46
C ASN A 65 -1.10 -15.38 30.46
N GLY A 66 -0.10 -15.08 29.63
CA GLY A 66 0.42 -15.99 28.61
C GLY A 66 -0.43 -16.08 27.33
N ALA A 67 -1.58 -15.41 27.28
CA ALA A 67 -2.42 -15.30 26.10
C ALA A 67 -2.15 -13.98 25.37
N LYS A 68 -2.14 -14.03 24.03
CA LYS A 68 -2.03 -12.81 23.20
C LYS A 68 -3.38 -12.09 23.19
N VAL A 69 -3.44 -10.93 23.82
CA VAL A 69 -4.61 -10.06 23.85
C VAL A 69 -4.37 -8.85 22.96
N SER A 70 -5.43 -8.39 22.30
CA SER A 70 -5.37 -7.21 21.45
C SER A 70 -6.01 -6.05 22.18
N LYS A 71 -5.24 -5.01 22.48
CA LYS A 71 -5.75 -3.78 23.08
C LYS A 71 -5.79 -2.66 22.07
N GLU A 72 -6.84 -1.87 22.15
CA GLU A 72 -7.03 -0.68 21.33
C GLU A 72 -6.92 0.56 22.21
N TYR A 73 -6.11 1.50 21.76
CA TYR A 73 -5.88 2.80 22.39
C TYR A 73 -6.44 3.88 21.49
N LYS A 74 -7.03 4.90 22.11
CA LYS A 74 -7.70 5.98 21.37
C LYS A 74 -6.72 7.06 20.91
N SER A 75 -5.55 7.16 21.54
CA SER A 75 -4.55 8.17 21.23
C SER A 75 -3.22 7.53 20.84
N ASP A 76 -2.59 8.07 19.79
CA ASP A 76 -1.25 7.66 19.36
C ASP A 76 -0.18 7.82 20.44
N LEU A 77 -0.38 8.72 21.40
CA LEU A 77 0.55 8.91 22.53
C LEU A 77 0.65 7.66 23.39
N GLU A 78 -0.46 6.95 23.57
CA GLU A 78 -0.51 5.71 24.35
C GLU A 78 0.15 4.54 23.62
N CYS A 79 0.55 4.72 22.36
CA CYS A 79 1.11 3.70 21.48
C CYS A 79 2.59 3.89 21.25
N LYS A 80 3.07 5.11 21.49
CA LYS A 80 4.47 5.50 21.36
C LYS A 80 5.24 5.15 22.63
N THR A 81 6.54 5.05 22.49
CA THR A 81 7.47 4.88 23.60
C THR A 81 8.59 5.89 23.48
N ASP A 82 9.03 6.41 24.63
CA ASP A 82 10.12 7.39 24.71
C ASP A 82 11.48 6.74 24.44
N GLU A 83 11.56 5.40 24.44
CA GLU A 83 12.76 4.68 24.07
C GLU A 83 12.81 4.52 22.55
N PRO A 84 13.85 5.03 21.86
CA PRO A 84 14.03 4.76 20.45
C PRO A 84 14.27 3.26 20.29
N THR A 85 13.25 2.52 19.85
CA THR A 85 13.36 1.08 19.61
C THR A 85 14.32 0.88 18.44
N SER A 86 15.61 0.75 18.75
CA SER A 86 16.68 0.43 17.80
C SER A 86 16.38 -0.84 16.99
N LYS A 87 15.47 -1.70 17.47
CA LYS A 87 14.97 -2.91 16.80
C LYS A 87 13.90 -2.65 15.73
N GLN A 88 13.16 -1.53 15.77
CA GLN A 88 12.16 -1.18 14.75
C GLN A 88 12.84 -0.75 13.44
N GLN A 89 13.95 0.01 13.54
CA GLN A 89 14.76 0.42 12.40
C GLN A 89 15.38 -0.77 11.65
N VAL A 90 15.76 -1.83 12.36
CA VAL A 90 16.30 -3.04 11.70
C VAL A 90 15.21 -3.74 10.87
N LYS A 91 13.98 -3.89 11.40
CA LYS A 91 12.84 -4.47 10.67
C LYS A 91 12.36 -3.61 9.48
N LYS A 92 12.61 -2.30 9.51
CA LYS A 92 12.32 -1.36 8.41
C LYS A 92 13.20 -1.61 7.19
N TYR A 93 14.44 -2.08 7.38
CA TYR A 93 15.39 -2.31 6.29
C TYR A 93 15.44 -3.77 5.78
N THR A 94 14.97 -4.74 6.58
CA THR A 94 14.99 -6.18 6.20
C THR A 94 13.65 -6.76 5.76
N ARG A 95 12.54 -6.00 5.72
CA ARG A 95 11.28 -6.50 5.15
C ARG A 95 11.26 -6.30 3.64
N PRO A 96 11.44 -7.37 2.81
CA PRO A 96 11.11 -7.27 1.41
C PRO A 96 9.59 -7.15 1.35
N TYR A 97 9.10 -5.93 1.18
CA TYR A 97 7.82 -5.58 0.58
C TYR A 97 6.80 -6.73 0.49
N PHE A 98 5.99 -6.89 1.54
CA PHE A 98 4.80 -7.73 1.48
C PHE A 98 3.69 -6.92 0.79
N ILE A 99 3.70 -6.95 -0.54
CA ILE A 99 2.53 -6.71 -1.41
C ILE A 99 2.21 -8.06 -2.06
#